data_AF-A0A1G7L4P8-F1
#
_entry.id   AF-A0A1G7L4P8-F1
#
_cell.length_a   1.000
_cell.length_b   1.000
_cell.length_c   1.000
_cell.angle_alpha   90.00
_cell.angle_beta   90.00
_cell.angle_gamma   90.00
#
_symmetry.space_group_name_H-M   'P 1'
#
loop_
_entity.id
_entity.type
_entity.pdbx_description
1 polymer ?
#
loop_
_entity_poly.entity_id
_entity_poly.type
_entity_poly.pdbx_seq_one_letter_code
_entity_poly.pdbx_strand_id
1 'polypeptide(L)'
;MEEAEGYKRLLLLTEPTDTVEQIAAKVGKNPAYITARLKLTELCDEVTAAFYQNHIGVGHALLLAKLPADQQRAGLTACFKEVYTGGGDKPARLLLPVRNLRFWIESNVLLLLKDAPFNKRDAQLVPTAGSCADCPKRTGHNKLLFGDDLGRQGDQCTDPTCYQSKVDAHIAKSLAAKPELVQISTAFGAQKEGSPVLPRGKYTAIRDDRPKSKDEAKRPEFKECKFTTEAIITDGTDIGTIHKVCANASCPVHHPKQVTKNDDAKWKADQEKQRREQAIANTVGLRVLTAIGSAVPVRLMKRDLLSIMERLLLLMDESRVEMLARQHGIRQKRDDGGVKKTLSAFVRRADEGTLSRMLVEASILLAVTRGNPTVILKEAATVYKVDAEAITTKVKQEFAAKEKAKKTPQPATKAVKKAA
;
A
#
# COMPACT_ATOMS: atom_id res chain seq x y z
N MET A 1 31.87 2.67 13.33
CA MET A 1 32.18 3.89 14.10
C MET A 1 33.67 4.13 14.16
N GLU A 2 34.47 3.13 14.54
CA GLU A 2 35.94 3.21 14.62
C GLU A 2 36.60 3.79 13.35
N GLU A 3 36.17 3.35 12.16
CA GLU A 3 36.65 3.90 10.89
C GLU A 3 36.41 5.42 10.78
N ALA A 4 35.22 5.89 11.17
CA ALA A 4 34.85 7.30 11.12
C ALA A 4 35.66 8.14 12.13
N GLU A 5 35.88 7.60 13.34
CA GLU A 5 36.73 8.22 14.36
C GLU A 5 38.19 8.28 13.91
N GLY A 6 38.69 7.24 13.24
CA GLY A 6 40.02 7.23 12.64
C GLY A 6 40.20 8.36 11.62
N TYR A 7 39.26 8.51 10.68
CA TYR A 7 39.29 9.61 9.72
C TYR A 7 39.19 10.98 10.41
N LYS A 8 38.35 11.12 11.44
CA LYS A 8 38.23 12.38 12.20
C LYS A 8 39.53 12.73 12.91
N ARG A 9 40.22 11.75 13.51
CA ARG A 9 41.54 11.97 14.14
C ARG A 9 42.58 12.42 13.13
N LEU A 10 42.62 11.81 11.94
CA LEU A 10 43.53 12.24 10.87
C LEU A 10 43.29 13.70 10.43
N LEU A 11 42.03 14.12 10.32
CA LEU A 11 41.69 15.52 10.00
C LEU A 11 42.09 16.52 11.10
N LEU A 12 42.18 16.07 12.35
CA LEU A 12 42.52 16.90 13.51
C LEU A 12 44.02 16.95 13.80
N LEU A 13 44.84 16.18 13.08
CA LEU A 13 46.30 16.28 13.19
C LEU A 13 46.76 17.64 12.67
N THR A 14 47.56 18.34 13.46
CA THR A 14 48.15 19.62 13.08
C THR A 14 49.27 19.44 12.05
N GLU A 15 50.08 18.37 12.17
CA GLU A 15 51.12 18.03 11.19
C GLU A 15 51.27 16.49 11.04
N PRO A 16 51.17 15.93 9.81
CA PRO A 16 50.65 16.58 8.59
C PRO A 16 49.14 16.81 8.69
N THR A 17 48.67 17.97 8.23
CA THR A 17 47.23 18.25 8.10
C THR A 17 46.69 17.49 6.88
N ASP A 18 45.89 16.46 7.12
CA ASP A 18 45.27 15.69 6.03
C ASP A 18 43.94 16.34 5.58
N THR A 19 43.71 16.45 4.27
CA THR A 19 42.39 16.79 3.70
C THR A 19 41.58 15.53 3.42
N VAL A 20 40.26 15.68 3.19
CA VAL A 20 39.38 14.56 2.81
C VAL A 20 39.90 13.83 1.57
N GLU A 21 40.41 14.57 0.58
CA GLU A 21 40.96 14.04 -0.66
C GLU A 21 42.26 13.25 -0.42
N GLN A 22 43.12 13.75 0.48
CA GLN A 22 44.36 13.08 0.85
C GLN A 22 44.09 11.79 1.63
N ILE A 23 43.15 11.81 2.59
CA ILE A 23 42.71 10.59 3.29
C ILE A 23 42.16 9.59 2.28
N ALA A 24 41.26 10.03 1.39
CA ALA A 24 40.66 9.19 0.36
C ALA A 24 41.72 8.50 -0.51
N ALA A 25 42.75 9.25 -0.94
CA ALA A 25 43.88 8.72 -1.69
C ALA A 25 44.68 7.68 -0.89
N LYS A 26 44.98 7.95 0.39
CA LYS A 26 45.73 7.03 1.28
C LYS A 26 45.00 5.70 1.50
N VAL A 27 43.68 5.71 1.62
CA VAL A 27 42.89 4.50 1.92
C VAL A 27 42.23 3.85 0.70
N GLY A 28 42.49 4.37 -0.50
CA GLY A 28 41.93 3.83 -1.75
C GLY A 28 40.40 3.93 -1.82
N LYS A 29 39.83 5.03 -1.29
CA LYS A 29 38.39 5.32 -1.32
C LYS A 29 38.12 6.60 -2.09
N ASN A 30 36.86 6.84 -2.47
CA ASN A 30 36.48 8.13 -3.03
C ASN A 30 36.25 9.17 -1.91
N PRO A 31 36.41 10.48 -2.18
CA PRO A 31 36.17 11.51 -1.18
C PRO A 31 34.75 11.48 -0.58
N ALA A 32 33.74 11.14 -1.40
CA ALA A 32 32.36 11.00 -0.93
C ALA A 32 32.21 9.94 0.18
N TYR A 33 32.96 8.83 0.10
CA TYR A 33 32.99 7.77 1.10
C TYR A 33 33.56 8.27 2.42
N ILE A 34 34.69 8.99 2.37
CA ILE A 34 35.31 9.58 3.57
C ILE A 34 34.35 10.58 4.22
N THR A 35 33.77 11.50 3.45
CA THR A 35 32.78 12.46 3.93
C THR A 35 31.56 11.78 4.56
N ALA A 36 31.03 10.74 3.92
CA ALA A 36 29.90 9.98 4.44
C ALA A 36 30.27 9.28 5.76
N ARG A 37 31.47 8.70 5.86
CA ARG A 37 31.94 8.05 7.10
C ARG A 37 32.14 9.05 8.22
N LEU A 38 32.78 10.17 7.97
CA LEU A 38 32.99 11.24 8.95
C LEU A 38 31.68 11.72 9.57
N LYS A 39 30.59 11.75 8.79
CA LYS A 39 29.26 12.11 9.32
C LYS A 39 28.76 11.19 10.43
N LEU A 40 29.18 9.93 10.48
CA LEU A 40 28.81 9.05 11.59
C LEU A 40 29.28 9.58 12.96
N THR A 41 30.31 10.45 12.99
CA THR A 41 30.76 11.10 14.23
C THR A 41 29.85 12.23 14.72
N GLU A 42 28.81 12.57 13.96
CA GLU A 42 27.78 13.56 14.29
C GLU A 42 26.46 12.89 14.73
N LEU A 43 26.47 11.56 14.93
CA LEU A 43 25.32 10.85 15.49
C LEU A 43 25.09 11.23 16.95
N CYS A 44 23.84 11.43 17.34
CA CYS A 44 23.48 11.59 18.75
C CYS A 44 23.63 10.26 19.51
N ASP A 45 23.72 10.34 20.84
CA ASP A 45 24.03 9.21 21.71
C ASP A 45 23.08 8.01 21.51
N GLU A 46 21.78 8.29 21.35
CA GLU A 46 20.75 7.26 21.13
C GLU A 46 20.97 6.48 19.82
N VAL A 47 21.28 7.18 18.73
CA VAL A 47 21.53 6.54 17.42
C VAL A 47 22.87 5.81 17.43
N THR A 48 23.88 6.39 18.09
CA THR A 48 25.19 5.76 18.27
C THR A 48 25.05 4.43 19.02
N ALA A 49 24.31 4.41 20.12
CA ALA A 49 24.04 3.18 20.88
C ALA A 49 23.29 2.14 20.03
N ALA A 50 22.26 2.55 19.29
CA ALA A 50 21.52 1.65 18.40
C ALA A 50 22.41 1.07 17.28
N PHE A 51 23.36 1.85 16.77
CA PHE A 51 24.30 1.40 15.76
C PHE A 51 25.33 0.41 16.33
N TYR A 52 25.91 0.69 17.50
CA TYR A 52 26.84 -0.23 18.18
C TYR A 52 26.18 -1.57 18.57
N GLN A 53 24.91 -1.54 18.94
CA GLN A 53 24.12 -2.74 19.26
C GLN A 53 23.64 -3.51 18.02
N ASN A 54 24.01 -3.07 16.80
CA ASN A 54 23.54 -3.63 15.54
C ASN A 54 22.00 -3.61 15.37
N HIS A 55 21.29 -2.72 16.08
CA HIS A 55 19.85 -2.54 15.89
C HIS A 55 19.52 -1.84 14.58
N ILE A 56 20.47 -1.08 14.02
CA ILE A 56 20.38 -0.46 12.70
C ILE A 56 21.64 -0.74 11.91
N GLY A 57 21.52 -0.78 10.57
CA GLY A 57 22.67 -0.97 9.68
C GLY A 57 23.41 0.35 9.39
N VAL A 58 24.60 0.24 8.78
CA VAL A 58 25.40 1.42 8.36
C VAL A 58 24.63 2.36 7.42
N GLY A 59 23.76 1.83 6.56
CA GLY A 59 22.93 2.64 5.67
C GLY A 59 21.93 3.52 6.42
N HIS A 60 21.31 3.01 7.48
CA HIS A 60 20.42 3.79 8.35
C HIS A 60 21.20 4.85 9.11
N ALA A 61 22.32 4.46 9.74
CA ALA A 61 23.18 5.37 10.49
C ALA A 61 23.68 6.53 9.63
N LEU A 62 24.09 6.26 8.38
CA LEU A 62 24.52 7.30 7.44
C LEU A 62 23.40 8.27 7.05
N LEU A 63 22.15 7.81 6.94
CA LEU A 63 21.02 8.70 6.65
C LEU A 63 20.67 9.57 7.87
N LEU A 64 20.66 8.98 9.06
CA LEU A 64 20.40 9.70 10.30
C LEU A 64 21.48 10.75 10.57
N ALA A 65 22.75 10.43 10.35
CA ALA A 65 23.88 11.34 10.51
C ALA A 65 23.83 12.60 9.62
N LYS A 66 22.99 12.62 8.58
CA LYS A 66 22.76 13.80 7.73
C LYS A 66 21.76 14.79 8.35
N LEU A 67 21.04 14.38 9.38
CA LEU A 67 19.98 15.15 10.02
C LEU A 67 20.51 15.90 11.26
N PRO A 68 19.90 17.05 11.61
CA PRO A 68 20.07 17.67 12.91
C PRO A 68 19.82 16.70 14.07
N ALA A 69 20.54 16.86 15.19
CA ALA A 69 20.52 15.92 16.31
C ALA A 69 19.12 15.70 16.93
N ASP A 70 18.26 16.72 16.93
CA ASP A 70 16.86 16.63 17.37
C ASP A 70 16.04 15.70 16.46
N GLN A 71 16.29 15.72 15.14
CA GLN A 71 15.58 14.91 14.14
C GLN A 71 16.10 13.47 14.06
N GLN A 72 17.35 13.22 14.47
CA GLN A 72 17.94 11.87 14.47
C GLN A 72 17.14 10.88 15.32
N ARG A 73 16.59 11.32 16.46
CA ARG A 73 15.80 10.47 17.36
C ARG A 73 14.45 10.08 16.77
N ALA A 74 13.78 11.04 16.13
CA ALA A 74 12.53 10.78 15.41
C ALA A 74 12.78 9.83 14.22
N GLY A 75 13.87 10.06 13.46
CA GLY A 75 14.28 9.17 12.37
C GLY A 75 14.62 7.76 12.85
N LEU A 76 15.30 7.62 14.00
CA LEU A 76 15.58 6.31 14.60
C LEU A 76 14.29 5.56 14.94
N THR A 77 13.30 6.26 15.51
CA THR A 77 12.00 5.67 15.80
C THR A 77 11.33 5.19 14.52
N ALA A 78 11.35 6.01 13.46
CA ALA A 78 10.79 5.68 12.15
C ALA A 78 11.51 4.53 11.41
N CYS A 79 12.70 4.11 11.88
CA CYS A 79 13.37 2.92 11.33
C CYS A 79 12.63 1.63 11.67
N PHE A 80 11.71 1.63 12.64
CA PHE A 80 11.09 0.41 13.14
C PHE A 80 9.58 0.38 12.93
N LYS A 81 9.04 -0.83 12.77
CA LYS A 81 7.60 -1.10 12.78
C LYS A 81 7.28 -2.17 13.80
N GLU A 82 6.24 -1.93 14.58
CA GLU A 82 5.66 -2.92 15.49
C GLU A 82 4.71 -3.85 14.73
N VAL A 83 4.89 -5.16 14.91
CA VAL A 83 4.05 -6.18 14.29
C VAL A 83 3.61 -7.19 15.35
N TYR A 84 2.30 -7.36 15.46
CA TYR A 84 1.70 -8.39 16.30
C TYR A 84 1.68 -9.72 15.55
N THR A 85 2.52 -10.65 15.96
CA THR A 85 2.45 -12.05 15.53
C THR A 85 1.52 -12.78 16.48
N GLY A 86 0.57 -13.56 15.96
CA GLY A 86 -0.59 -14.13 16.68
C GLY A 86 -0.33 -15.17 17.77
N GLY A 87 0.73 -15.01 18.57
CA GLY A 87 1.09 -15.89 19.68
C GLY A 87 1.73 -15.19 20.88
N GLY A 88 1.74 -13.85 20.97
CA GLY A 88 2.28 -13.13 22.13
C GLY A 88 1.65 -11.76 22.38
N ASP A 89 1.63 -11.34 23.66
CA ASP A 89 1.05 -10.06 24.12
C ASP A 89 1.89 -8.83 23.77
N LYS A 90 3.13 -9.01 23.29
CA LYS A 90 4.04 -7.90 22.94
C LYS A 90 4.32 -7.87 21.44
N PRO A 91 4.24 -6.70 20.78
CA PRO A 91 4.58 -6.59 19.37
C PRO A 91 6.08 -6.83 19.14
N ALA A 92 6.42 -7.51 18.05
CA ALA A 92 7.79 -7.62 17.59
C ALA A 92 8.20 -6.31 16.91
N ARG A 93 9.37 -5.76 17.27
CA ARG A 93 9.94 -4.56 16.65
C ARG A 93 10.80 -4.96 15.46
N LEU A 94 10.33 -4.68 14.25
CA LEU A 94 11.02 -5.02 13.01
C LEU A 94 11.75 -3.80 12.44
N LEU A 95 13.04 -3.95 12.12
CA LEU A 95 13.80 -2.94 11.38
C LEU A 95 13.32 -2.89 9.92
N LEU A 96 12.90 -1.70 9.48
CA LEU A 96 12.50 -1.46 8.11
C LEU A 96 13.73 -1.28 7.19
N PRO A 97 13.64 -1.61 5.89
CA PRO A 97 14.73 -1.36 4.95
C PRO A 97 15.11 0.13 4.85
N VAL A 98 16.37 0.42 4.51
CA VAL A 98 16.92 1.80 4.41
C VAL A 98 16.06 2.73 3.55
N ARG A 99 15.44 2.22 2.48
CA ARG A 99 14.53 2.99 1.60
C ARG A 99 13.33 3.59 2.35
N ASN A 100 12.86 2.94 3.41
CA ASN A 100 11.74 3.43 4.20
C ASN A 100 12.15 4.64 5.05
N LEU A 101 13.35 4.58 5.65
CA LEU A 101 13.91 5.73 6.35
C LEU A 101 14.13 6.91 5.39
N ARG A 102 14.65 6.65 4.18
CA ARG A 102 14.78 7.68 3.14
C ARG A 102 13.45 8.37 2.86
N PHE A 103 12.41 7.59 2.57
CA PHE A 103 11.07 8.12 2.31
C PHE A 103 10.53 8.92 3.50
N TRP A 104 10.75 8.45 4.73
CA TRP A 104 10.35 9.17 5.93
C TRP A 104 11.08 10.52 6.05
N ILE A 105 12.39 10.55 5.82
CA ILE A 105 13.19 11.80 5.84
C ILE A 105 12.69 12.79 4.79
N GLU A 106 12.48 12.34 3.55
CA GLU A 106 11.97 13.16 2.46
C GLU A 106 10.57 13.72 2.74
N SER A 107 9.73 12.96 3.46
CA SER A 107 8.34 13.36 3.71
C SER A 107 8.14 14.17 5.00
N ASN A 108 9.04 14.03 5.99
CA ASN A 108 8.82 14.58 7.34
C ASN A 108 9.90 15.57 7.79
N VAL A 109 11.08 15.55 7.16
CA VAL A 109 12.23 16.35 7.63
C VAL A 109 12.70 17.34 6.58
N LEU A 110 12.84 16.90 5.33
CA LEU A 110 13.34 17.76 4.26
C LEU A 110 12.24 18.66 3.72
N LEU A 111 12.53 19.96 3.68
CA LEU A 111 11.58 20.98 3.24
C LEU A 111 12.03 21.55 1.89
N LEU A 112 11.22 21.33 0.86
CA LEU A 112 11.53 21.72 -0.51
C LEU A 112 11.61 23.24 -0.64
N LEU A 113 12.82 23.77 -0.85
CA LEU A 113 13.03 25.21 -0.99
C LEU A 113 12.38 25.76 -2.27
N LYS A 114 12.11 24.93 -3.27
CA LYS A 114 11.36 25.35 -4.47
C LYS A 114 9.91 25.76 -4.13
N ASP A 115 9.32 25.16 -3.10
CA ASP A 115 7.92 25.34 -2.72
C ASP A 115 7.77 26.30 -1.52
N ALA A 116 8.87 26.95 -1.09
CA ALA A 116 8.85 27.89 0.02
C ALA A 116 8.00 29.13 -0.30
N PRO A 117 7.07 29.52 0.60
CA PRO A 117 6.20 30.69 0.37
C PRO A 117 6.94 32.02 0.47
N PHE A 118 8.17 32.00 1.02
CA PHE A 118 8.97 33.19 1.28
C PHE A 118 10.14 33.36 0.30
N ASN A 119 10.61 34.60 0.17
CA ASN A 119 11.80 34.89 -0.64
C ASN A 119 13.06 34.32 0.01
N LYS A 120 13.62 33.27 -0.61
CA LYS A 120 14.87 32.61 -0.17
C LYS A 120 16.09 33.51 -0.07
N ARG A 121 16.10 34.65 -0.77
CA ARG A 121 17.21 35.62 -0.75
C ARG A 121 17.03 36.71 0.31
N ASP A 122 15.89 36.76 1.00
CA ASP A 122 15.64 37.76 2.03
C ASP A 122 16.38 37.38 3.33
N ALA A 123 17.53 38.02 3.54
CA ALA A 123 18.33 37.84 4.75
C ALA A 123 17.70 38.50 6.00
N GLN A 124 16.76 39.43 5.81
CA GLN A 124 16.12 40.19 6.90
C GLN A 124 14.83 39.55 7.38
N LEU A 125 14.29 38.56 6.66
CA LEU A 125 13.06 37.85 7.05
C LEU A 125 13.19 37.23 8.46
N VAL A 126 14.34 36.61 8.74
CA VAL A 126 14.75 36.16 10.07
C VAL A 126 16.25 36.46 10.18
N PRO A 127 16.66 37.60 10.78
CA PRO A 127 18.05 38.07 10.73
C PRO A 127 19.08 37.09 11.30
N THR A 128 18.71 36.35 12.34
CA THR A 128 19.57 35.30 12.96
C THR A 128 19.84 34.11 12.03
N ALA A 129 18.93 33.83 11.10
CA ALA A 129 19.05 32.72 10.15
C ALA A 129 19.68 33.13 8.80
N GLY A 130 19.61 34.41 8.43
CA GLY A 130 20.15 34.92 7.17
C GLY A 130 19.45 34.38 5.91
N SER A 131 20.11 34.50 4.75
CA SER A 131 19.58 34.09 3.44
C SER A 131 19.69 32.58 3.21
N CYS A 132 18.69 31.97 2.57
CA CYS A 132 18.72 30.56 2.18
C CYS A 132 19.61 30.29 0.95
N ALA A 133 19.97 31.32 0.17
CA ALA A 133 20.72 31.15 -1.08
C ALA A 133 22.09 30.49 -0.87
N ASP A 134 22.80 30.90 0.18
CA ASP A 134 24.14 30.42 0.52
C ASP A 134 24.17 29.65 1.85
N CYS A 135 22.99 29.26 2.34
CA CYS A 135 22.88 28.58 3.63
C CYS A 135 23.57 27.21 3.61
N PRO A 136 24.45 26.90 4.57
CA PRO A 136 25.14 25.60 4.64
C PRO A 136 24.20 24.45 5.00
N LYS A 137 23.00 24.74 5.52
CA LYS A 137 21.95 23.78 5.90
C LYS A 137 21.04 23.38 4.73
N ARG A 138 21.41 23.72 3.49
CA ARG A 138 20.69 23.28 2.29
C ARG A 138 21.41 22.10 1.64
N THR A 139 20.65 21.11 1.17
CA THR A 139 21.20 19.91 0.53
C THR A 139 22.08 20.23 -0.68
N GLY A 140 21.80 21.32 -1.40
CA GLY A 140 22.52 21.79 -2.57
C GLY A 140 23.85 22.48 -2.27
N HIS A 141 24.11 22.88 -1.00
CA HIS A 141 25.42 23.37 -0.56
C HIS A 141 26.40 22.19 -0.39
N ASN A 142 25.92 21.06 0.13
CA ASN A 142 26.73 19.86 0.38
C ASN A 142 26.41 18.72 -0.61
N LYS A 143 26.58 18.96 -1.92
CA LYS A 143 26.20 18.00 -2.99
C LYS A 143 26.82 16.61 -2.82
N LEU A 144 28.07 16.52 -2.36
CA LEU A 144 28.75 15.23 -2.13
C LEU A 144 28.06 14.37 -1.07
N LEU A 145 27.38 14.99 -0.11
CA LEU A 145 26.70 14.28 0.98
C LEU A 145 25.26 13.87 0.62
N PHE A 146 24.58 14.68 -0.19
CA PHE A 146 23.15 14.52 -0.48
C PHE A 146 22.83 14.03 -1.90
N GLY A 147 23.75 14.15 -2.85
CA GLY A 147 23.51 14.00 -4.29
C GLY A 147 22.91 12.67 -4.74
N ASP A 148 23.36 11.55 -4.17
CA ASP A 148 22.90 10.22 -4.60
C ASP A 148 21.56 9.81 -3.97
N ASP A 149 21.23 10.42 -2.83
CA ASP A 149 20.33 9.87 -1.83
C ASP A 149 19.10 10.73 -1.55
N LEU A 150 19.30 12.01 -1.21
CA LEU A 150 18.25 12.91 -0.71
C LEU A 150 18.13 14.18 -1.58
N GLY A 151 19.08 14.42 -2.49
CA GLY A 151 19.13 15.61 -3.34
C GLY A 151 18.40 15.50 -4.69
N ARG A 152 17.72 14.37 -4.98
CA ARG A 152 17.10 14.13 -6.29
C ARG A 152 15.90 15.03 -6.59
N GLN A 153 15.20 15.51 -5.57
CA GLN A 153 14.00 16.35 -5.72
C GLN A 153 14.30 17.86 -5.76
N GLY A 154 15.58 18.23 -5.89
CA GLY A 154 16.04 19.62 -5.84
C GLY A 154 16.56 20.01 -4.46
N ASP A 155 16.87 21.30 -4.32
CA ASP A 155 17.47 21.83 -3.09
C ASP A 155 16.44 21.92 -1.95
N GLN A 156 16.77 21.34 -0.81
CA GLN A 156 15.93 21.21 0.37
C GLN A 156 16.62 21.78 1.61
N CYS A 157 15.83 22.33 2.52
CA CYS A 157 16.26 22.73 3.86
C CYS A 157 16.33 21.51 4.76
N THR A 158 17.41 21.36 5.52
CA THR A 158 17.56 20.28 6.51
C THR A 158 17.21 20.73 7.94
N ASP A 159 16.78 21.98 8.12
CA ASP A 159 16.45 22.58 9.42
C ASP A 159 14.97 22.99 9.45
N PRO A 160 14.08 22.12 9.99
CA PRO A 160 12.65 22.37 9.98
C PRO A 160 12.23 23.54 10.87
N THR A 161 12.91 23.73 12.01
CA THR A 161 12.65 24.86 12.91
C THR A 161 12.96 26.19 12.23
N CYS A 162 14.12 26.30 11.57
CA CYS A 162 14.49 27.49 10.82
C CYS A 162 13.49 27.81 9.69
N TYR A 163 13.08 26.78 8.94
CA TYR A 163 12.09 26.94 7.87
C TYR A 163 10.74 27.42 8.42
N GLN A 164 10.25 26.80 9.51
CA GLN A 164 8.99 27.21 10.13
C GLN A 164 9.05 28.65 10.64
N SER A 165 10.13 29.05 11.32
CA SER A 165 10.31 30.44 11.75
C SER A 165 10.28 31.45 10.59
N LYS A 166 10.81 31.06 9.41
CA LYS A 166 10.74 31.89 8.20
C LYS A 166 9.32 31.93 7.60
N VAL A 167 8.59 30.82 7.63
CA VAL A 167 7.17 30.78 7.23
C VAL A 167 6.34 31.68 8.14
N ASP A 168 6.51 31.58 9.46
CA ASP A 168 5.78 32.38 10.44
C ASP A 168 6.08 33.88 10.26
N ALA A 169 7.37 34.24 10.11
CA ALA A 169 7.78 35.61 9.82
C ALA A 169 7.22 36.12 8.49
N HIS A 170 7.14 35.27 7.47
CA HIS A 170 6.54 35.61 6.19
C HIS A 170 5.03 35.87 6.30
N ILE A 171 4.30 35.01 7.02
CA ILE A 171 2.87 35.19 7.28
C ILE A 171 2.64 36.50 8.04
N ALA A 172 3.40 36.74 9.12
CA ALA A 172 3.30 37.97 9.91
C ALA A 172 3.56 39.22 9.05
N LYS A 173 4.59 39.19 8.20
CA LYS A 173 4.91 40.28 7.25
C LYS A 173 3.79 40.48 6.22
N SER A 174 3.21 39.40 5.69
CA SER A 174 2.12 39.45 4.72
C SER A 174 0.82 40.01 5.33
N LEU A 175 0.48 39.60 6.55
CA LEU A 175 -0.66 40.13 7.30
C LEU A 175 -0.47 41.60 7.68
N ALA A 176 0.74 42.01 8.06
CA ALA A 176 1.05 43.41 8.34
C ALA A 176 0.96 44.29 7.08
N ALA A 177 1.40 43.77 5.93
CA ALA A 177 1.32 44.47 4.64
C ALA A 177 -0.10 44.55 4.06
N LYS A 178 -0.92 43.51 4.30
CA LYS A 178 -2.32 43.43 3.85
C LYS A 178 -3.22 42.90 4.98
N PRO A 179 -3.70 43.77 5.89
CA PRO A 179 -4.56 43.36 7.01
C PRO A 179 -5.91 42.76 6.58
N GLU A 180 -6.34 43.01 5.34
CA GLU A 180 -7.59 42.50 4.76
C GLU A 180 -7.53 41.02 4.37
N LEU A 181 -6.34 40.39 4.40
CA LEU A 181 -6.18 38.97 4.08
C LEU A 181 -6.95 38.10 5.07
N VAL A 182 -7.87 37.30 4.54
CA VAL A 182 -8.59 36.32 5.33
C VAL A 182 -7.66 35.16 5.66
N GLN A 183 -7.59 34.76 6.93
CA GLN A 183 -6.78 33.60 7.33
C GLN A 183 -7.61 32.33 7.15
N ILE A 184 -7.08 31.35 6.41
CA ILE A 184 -7.77 30.07 6.15
C ILE A 184 -6.89 28.88 6.55
N SER A 185 -7.54 27.77 6.87
CA SER A 185 -6.90 26.47 7.09
C SER A 185 -7.31 25.48 5.99
N THR A 186 -6.33 24.71 5.52
CA THR A 186 -6.51 23.56 4.62
C THR A 186 -6.44 22.22 5.35
N ALA A 187 -6.15 22.24 6.66
CA ALA A 187 -6.06 21.04 7.48
C ALA A 187 -7.42 20.34 7.65
N PHE A 188 -7.38 19.01 7.71
CA PHE A 188 -8.54 18.19 8.04
C PHE A 188 -8.71 18.14 9.56
N GLY A 189 -9.79 18.72 10.09
CA GLY A 189 -10.09 18.66 11.52
C GLY A 189 -10.89 19.86 12.01
N ALA A 190 -11.34 19.78 13.27
CA ALA A 190 -11.90 20.94 13.96
C ALA A 190 -10.77 21.92 14.31
N GLN A 191 -10.97 23.19 13.99
CA GLN A 191 -10.07 24.25 14.42
C GLN A 191 -10.27 24.54 15.91
N LYS A 192 -9.24 25.08 16.56
CA LYS A 192 -9.33 25.52 17.96
C LYS A 192 -10.48 26.52 18.10
N GLU A 193 -11.30 26.34 19.13
CA GLU A 193 -12.46 27.19 19.40
C GLU A 193 -12.00 28.65 19.59
N GLY A 194 -12.62 29.58 18.84
CA GLY A 194 -12.25 31.00 18.84
C GLY A 194 -11.07 31.40 17.93
N SER A 195 -10.52 30.49 17.12
CA SER A 195 -9.48 30.83 16.15
C SER A 195 -9.98 31.82 15.07
N PRO A 196 -9.21 32.86 14.71
CA PRO A 196 -9.53 33.74 13.58
C PRO A 196 -9.37 33.06 12.20
N VAL A 197 -8.86 31.82 12.17
CA VAL A 197 -8.61 31.04 10.96
C VAL A 197 -9.86 30.30 10.52
N LEU A 198 -10.34 30.56 9.30
CA LEU A 198 -11.51 29.87 8.74
C LEU A 198 -11.18 28.42 8.36
N PRO A 199 -11.94 27.42 8.87
CA PRO A 199 -11.74 26.02 8.50
C PRO A 199 -12.21 25.75 7.07
N ARG A 200 -11.71 24.65 6.49
CA ARG A 200 -11.97 24.23 5.09
C ARG A 200 -13.44 24.26 4.66
N GLY A 201 -14.38 23.93 5.56
CA GLY A 201 -15.82 23.91 5.26
C GLY A 201 -16.52 25.27 5.31
N LYS A 202 -15.82 26.37 5.65
CA LYS A 202 -16.38 27.72 5.78
C LYS A 202 -16.03 28.65 4.63
N TYR A 203 -15.28 28.18 3.64
CA TYR A 203 -14.94 28.95 2.44
C TYR A 203 -14.92 28.06 1.20
N THR A 204 -15.11 28.69 0.04
CA THR A 204 -14.88 28.07 -1.27
C THR A 204 -13.60 28.62 -1.85
N ALA A 205 -12.61 27.75 -2.13
CA ALA A 205 -11.38 28.16 -2.81
C ALA A 205 -11.64 28.34 -4.30
N ILE A 206 -11.24 29.47 -4.84
CA ILE A 206 -11.32 29.76 -6.27
C ILE A 206 -10.00 29.34 -6.90
N ARG A 207 -10.10 28.50 -7.92
CA ARG A 207 -8.97 27.89 -8.60
C ARG A 207 -8.44 28.82 -9.68
N ASP A 208 -7.12 28.97 -9.71
CA ASP A 208 -6.42 29.75 -10.75
C ASP A 208 -6.17 28.92 -12.03
N ASP A 209 -6.30 27.59 -11.96
CA ASP A 209 -6.15 26.73 -13.14
C ASP A 209 -7.33 26.85 -14.11
N ARG A 210 -7.03 26.78 -15.42
CA ARG A 210 -8.07 26.81 -16.46
C ARG A 210 -8.86 25.50 -16.44
N PRO A 211 -10.21 25.54 -16.43
CA PRO A 211 -11.03 24.33 -16.49
C PRO A 211 -10.74 23.54 -17.77
N LYS A 212 -10.65 22.21 -17.66
CA LYS A 212 -10.31 21.30 -18.77
C LYS A 212 -11.50 21.00 -19.66
N SER A 213 -12.73 21.32 -19.22
CA SER A 213 -13.95 21.12 -19.99
C SER A 213 -15.00 22.19 -19.71
N LYS A 214 -16.00 22.30 -20.59
CA LYS A 214 -17.14 23.22 -20.41
C LYS A 214 -17.98 22.88 -19.17
N ASP A 215 -18.01 21.62 -18.75
CA ASP A 215 -18.76 21.21 -17.56
C ASP A 215 -17.99 21.49 -16.27
N GLU A 216 -16.66 21.36 -16.31
CA GLU A 216 -15.80 21.77 -15.20
C GLU A 216 -15.84 23.29 -14.98
N ALA A 217 -15.89 24.08 -16.05
CA ALA A 217 -16.03 25.54 -16.00
C ALA A 217 -17.34 26.01 -15.33
N LYS A 218 -18.37 25.15 -15.25
CA LYS A 218 -19.63 25.50 -14.57
C LYS A 218 -19.54 25.36 -13.06
N ARG A 219 -18.52 24.65 -12.54
CA ARG A 219 -18.39 24.39 -11.11
C ARG A 219 -18.06 25.67 -10.34
N PRO A 220 -18.51 25.81 -9.09
CA PRO A 220 -18.32 27.05 -8.34
C PRO A 220 -16.86 27.38 -8.06
N GLU A 221 -15.96 26.39 -7.96
CA GLU A 221 -14.54 26.62 -7.68
C GLU A 221 -13.81 27.34 -8.84
N PHE A 222 -14.40 27.40 -10.04
CA PHE A 222 -13.83 28.11 -11.19
C PHE A 222 -14.53 29.45 -11.47
N LYS A 223 -15.41 29.90 -10.56
CA LYS A 223 -16.18 31.14 -10.73
C LYS A 223 -15.83 32.13 -9.65
N GLU A 224 -15.30 33.28 -10.06
CA GLU A 224 -15.21 34.45 -9.19
C GLU A 224 -16.61 35.01 -8.92
N CYS A 225 -16.83 35.47 -7.69
CA CYS A 225 -18.06 36.14 -7.26
C CYS A 225 -17.75 37.51 -6.67
N LYS A 226 -18.80 38.29 -6.38
CA LYS A 226 -18.66 39.63 -5.76
C LYS A 226 -18.07 39.64 -4.34
N PHE A 227 -17.99 38.49 -3.68
CA PHE A 227 -17.42 38.32 -2.34
C PHE A 227 -16.05 37.64 -2.37
N THR A 228 -15.43 37.57 -3.55
CA THR A 228 -14.10 37.00 -3.70
C THR A 228 -13.10 37.92 -3.01
N THR A 229 -12.33 37.36 -2.07
CA THR A 229 -11.25 38.06 -1.36
C THR A 229 -9.98 37.24 -1.41
N GLU A 230 -8.84 37.90 -1.21
CA GLU A 230 -7.57 37.20 -1.02
C GLU A 230 -7.52 36.61 0.40
N ALA A 231 -6.99 35.40 0.50
CA ALA A 231 -6.80 34.70 1.75
C ALA A 231 -5.39 34.11 1.82
N ILE A 232 -4.80 34.13 3.01
CA ILE A 232 -3.52 33.49 3.29
C ILE A 232 -3.74 32.19 4.06
N ILE A 233 -3.08 31.12 3.63
CA ILE A 233 -3.12 29.84 4.34
C ILE A 233 -2.19 29.93 5.54
N THR A 234 -2.73 29.70 6.74
CA THR A 234 -1.97 29.77 8.01
C THR A 234 -1.82 28.40 8.68
N ASP A 235 -2.54 27.40 8.20
CA ASP A 235 -2.56 26.04 8.75
C ASP A 235 -2.90 25.01 7.67
N GLY A 236 -2.23 23.86 7.68
CA GLY A 236 -2.41 22.77 6.72
C GLY A 236 -1.33 22.67 5.64
N THR A 237 -1.73 22.38 4.40
CA THR A 237 -0.85 22.35 3.23
C THR A 237 -0.76 23.72 2.57
N ASP A 238 0.37 24.02 1.93
CA ASP A 238 0.64 25.28 1.23
C ASP A 238 0.62 26.52 2.16
N ILE A 239 1.06 26.35 3.41
CA ILE A 239 1.14 27.44 4.39
C ILE A 239 1.95 28.63 3.84
N GLY A 240 1.42 29.84 4.03
CA GLY A 240 2.03 31.10 3.61
C GLY A 240 1.68 31.55 2.19
N THR A 241 1.02 30.72 1.37
CA THR A 241 0.57 31.14 0.04
C THR A 241 -0.75 31.93 0.12
N ILE A 242 -0.97 32.78 -0.89
CA ILE A 242 -2.18 33.59 -1.02
C ILE A 242 -3.04 33.02 -2.14
N HIS A 243 -4.32 32.81 -1.86
CA HIS A 243 -5.31 32.29 -2.81
C HIS A 243 -6.58 33.13 -2.77
N LYS A 244 -7.35 33.09 -3.86
CA LYS A 244 -8.70 33.70 -3.90
C LYS A 244 -9.72 32.75 -3.28
N VAL A 245 -10.55 33.28 -2.39
CA VAL A 245 -11.62 32.50 -1.75
C VAL A 245 -12.91 33.30 -1.66
N CYS A 246 -14.03 32.60 -1.48
CA CYS A 246 -15.29 33.17 -1.07
C CYS A 246 -15.70 32.56 0.28
N ALA A 247 -15.74 33.38 1.33
CA ALA A 247 -16.16 32.97 2.68
C ALA A 247 -17.64 33.27 2.98
N ASN A 248 -18.39 33.82 2.02
CA ASN A 248 -19.78 34.20 2.24
C ASN A 248 -20.71 32.99 2.11
N ALA A 249 -21.26 32.54 3.23
CA ALA A 249 -22.20 31.41 3.30
C ALA A 249 -23.50 31.62 2.49
N SER A 250 -23.87 32.86 2.18
CA SER A 250 -25.04 33.21 1.38
C SER A 250 -24.70 33.54 -0.07
N CYS A 251 -23.49 33.22 -0.55
CA CYS A 251 -23.09 33.49 -1.93
C CYS A 251 -23.95 32.67 -2.91
N PRO A 252 -24.70 33.31 -3.83
CA PRO A 252 -25.54 32.58 -4.79
C PRO A 252 -24.75 31.80 -5.84
N VAL A 253 -23.46 32.14 -6.04
CA VAL A 253 -22.56 31.46 -6.99
C VAL A 253 -22.00 30.17 -6.39
N HIS A 254 -21.60 30.20 -5.13
CA HIS A 254 -20.91 29.10 -4.43
C HIS A 254 -21.83 28.24 -3.57
N HIS A 255 -22.94 28.82 -3.09
CA HIS A 255 -24.00 28.14 -2.35
C HIS A 255 -25.37 28.37 -3.01
N PRO A 256 -25.56 27.92 -4.26
CA PRO A 256 -26.86 28.02 -4.91
C PRO A 256 -27.89 27.24 -4.09
N LYS A 257 -29.04 27.86 -3.78
CA LYS A 257 -30.14 27.18 -3.09
C LYS A 257 -30.49 25.91 -3.86
N GLN A 258 -30.34 24.76 -3.22
CA GLN A 258 -30.80 23.51 -3.81
C GLN A 258 -32.32 23.63 -4.02
N VAL A 259 -32.73 23.66 -5.29
CA VAL A 259 -34.13 23.38 -5.63
C VAL A 259 -34.31 21.92 -5.30
N THR A 260 -35.00 21.63 -4.20
CA THR A 260 -35.46 20.28 -3.84
C THR A 260 -36.36 19.80 -4.97
N LYS A 261 -35.78 19.16 -5.98
CA LYS A 261 -36.52 18.63 -7.11
C LYS A 261 -37.32 17.42 -6.64
N ASN A 262 -38.49 17.23 -7.25
CA ASN A 262 -39.36 16.05 -7.15
C ASN A 262 -38.64 14.69 -7.34
N ASP A 263 -37.38 14.69 -7.73
CA ASP A 263 -36.52 13.52 -7.88
C ASP A 263 -36.32 12.77 -6.55
N ASP A 264 -36.31 13.45 -5.40
CA ASP A 264 -36.13 12.79 -4.08
C ASP A 264 -37.35 11.93 -3.69
N ALA A 265 -38.56 12.41 -3.97
CA ALA A 265 -39.79 11.67 -3.67
C ALA A 265 -39.93 10.45 -4.59
N LYS A 266 -39.63 10.63 -5.88
CA LYS A 266 -39.63 9.54 -6.86
C LYS A 266 -38.53 8.52 -6.55
N TRP A 267 -37.33 8.96 -6.20
CA TRP A 267 -36.22 8.08 -5.81
C TRP A 267 -36.54 7.28 -4.54
N LYS A 268 -37.13 7.92 -3.52
CA LYS A 268 -37.60 7.21 -2.31
C LYS A 268 -38.69 6.18 -2.62
N ALA A 269 -39.64 6.52 -3.50
CA ALA A 269 -40.70 5.59 -3.93
C ALA A 269 -40.13 4.41 -4.73
N ASP A 270 -39.17 4.64 -5.62
CA ASP A 270 -38.49 3.58 -6.38
C ASP A 270 -37.65 2.67 -5.47
N GLN A 271 -36.96 3.23 -4.48
CA GLN A 271 -36.23 2.45 -3.47
C GLN A 271 -37.17 1.61 -2.61
N GLU A 272 -38.32 2.15 -2.19
CA GLU A 272 -39.32 1.41 -1.43
C GLU A 272 -39.93 0.26 -2.27
N LYS A 273 -40.22 0.53 -3.54
CA LYS A 273 -40.68 -0.50 -4.49
C LYS A 273 -39.65 -1.62 -4.63
N GLN A 274 -38.37 -1.29 -4.82
CA GLN A 274 -37.29 -2.29 -4.90
C GLN A 274 -37.16 -3.10 -3.60
N ARG A 275 -37.22 -2.46 -2.43
CA ARG A 275 -37.18 -3.15 -1.13
C ARG A 275 -38.36 -4.10 -0.97
N ARG A 276 -39.56 -3.68 -1.37
CA ARG A 276 -40.77 -4.52 -1.34
C ARG A 276 -40.66 -5.70 -2.30
N GLU A 277 -40.22 -5.48 -3.53
CA GLU A 277 -40.03 -6.54 -4.52
C GLU A 277 -38.98 -7.56 -4.04
N GLN A 278 -37.87 -7.10 -3.46
CA GLN A 278 -36.86 -8.00 -2.88
C GLN A 278 -37.40 -8.78 -1.67
N ALA A 279 -38.18 -8.14 -0.79
CA ALA A 279 -38.79 -8.81 0.34
C ALA A 279 -39.80 -9.89 -0.10
N ILE A 280 -40.60 -9.60 -1.12
CA ILE A 280 -41.50 -10.57 -1.74
C ILE A 280 -40.68 -11.72 -2.36
N ALA A 281 -39.67 -11.43 -3.17
CA ALA A 281 -38.82 -12.44 -3.81
C ALA A 281 -38.13 -13.35 -2.79
N ASN A 282 -37.59 -12.79 -1.70
CA ASN A 282 -36.96 -13.55 -0.62
C ASN A 282 -37.99 -14.44 0.10
N THR A 283 -39.16 -13.89 0.43
CA THR A 283 -40.21 -14.64 1.15
C THR A 283 -40.79 -15.76 0.28
N VAL A 284 -41.05 -15.49 -1.00
CA VAL A 284 -41.48 -16.50 -1.98
C VAL A 284 -40.40 -17.56 -2.14
N GLY A 285 -39.14 -17.17 -2.30
CA GLY A 285 -38.01 -18.07 -2.40
C GLY A 285 -37.91 -19.03 -1.22
N LEU A 286 -37.99 -18.51 0.01
CA LEU A 286 -38.00 -19.33 1.23
C LEU A 286 -39.19 -20.30 1.28
N ARG A 287 -40.40 -19.83 0.98
CA ARG A 287 -41.60 -20.70 0.99
C ARG A 287 -41.53 -21.79 -0.06
N VAL A 288 -41.05 -21.48 -1.27
CA VAL A 288 -40.82 -22.46 -2.34
C VAL A 288 -39.77 -23.48 -1.90
N LEU A 289 -38.66 -23.05 -1.29
CA LEU A 289 -37.64 -23.96 -0.78
C LEU A 289 -38.18 -24.89 0.32
N THR A 290 -39.00 -24.37 1.24
CA THR A 290 -39.67 -25.20 2.25
C THR A 290 -40.59 -26.23 1.60
N ALA A 291 -41.41 -25.83 0.62
CA ALA A 291 -42.30 -26.75 -0.09
C ALA A 291 -41.52 -27.82 -0.87
N ILE A 292 -40.42 -27.46 -1.53
CA ILE A 292 -39.51 -28.40 -2.17
C ILE A 292 -38.94 -29.37 -1.13
N GLY A 293 -38.45 -28.86 0.00
CA GLY A 293 -37.91 -29.68 1.09
C GLY A 293 -38.90 -30.73 1.60
N SER A 294 -40.16 -30.36 1.75
CA SER A 294 -41.24 -31.30 2.12
C SER A 294 -41.58 -32.32 1.03
N ALA A 295 -41.28 -32.03 -0.24
CA ALA A 295 -41.53 -32.92 -1.37
C ALA A 295 -40.35 -33.86 -1.68
N VAL A 296 -39.17 -33.63 -1.10
CA VAL A 296 -37.99 -34.48 -1.30
C VAL A 296 -38.21 -35.83 -0.59
N PRO A 297 -38.04 -36.97 -1.28
CA PRO A 297 -38.19 -38.28 -0.66
C PRO A 297 -37.10 -38.56 0.38
N VAL A 298 -37.41 -39.37 1.38
CA VAL A 298 -36.45 -39.79 2.44
C VAL A 298 -35.19 -40.43 1.85
N ARG A 299 -35.35 -41.15 0.74
CA ARG A 299 -34.24 -41.67 -0.08
C ARG A 299 -34.26 -40.97 -1.44
N LEU A 300 -33.17 -40.30 -1.78
CA LEU A 300 -33.01 -39.68 -3.09
C LEU A 300 -32.96 -40.76 -4.17
N MET A 301 -33.79 -40.61 -5.19
CA MET A 301 -33.85 -41.54 -6.33
C MET A 301 -32.93 -41.04 -7.45
N LYS A 302 -32.70 -41.87 -8.48
CA LYS A 302 -31.87 -41.52 -9.65
C LYS A 302 -32.15 -40.12 -10.21
N ARG A 303 -33.43 -39.74 -10.33
CA ARG A 303 -33.85 -38.42 -10.84
C ARG A 303 -33.30 -37.28 -10.00
N ASP A 304 -33.38 -37.40 -8.68
CA ASP A 304 -32.98 -36.33 -7.75
C ASP A 304 -31.45 -36.24 -7.70
N LEU A 305 -30.75 -37.38 -7.64
CA LEU A 305 -29.29 -37.46 -7.70
C LEU A 305 -28.74 -36.89 -9.02
N LEU A 306 -29.36 -37.22 -10.15
CA LEU A 306 -29.00 -36.71 -11.47
C LEU A 306 -29.17 -35.18 -11.52
N SER A 307 -30.32 -34.67 -11.06
CA SER A 307 -30.61 -33.24 -11.03
C SER A 307 -29.58 -32.46 -10.20
N ILE A 308 -29.24 -32.97 -9.00
CA ILE A 308 -28.22 -32.36 -8.15
C ILE A 308 -26.85 -32.40 -8.85
N MET A 309 -26.47 -33.54 -9.42
CA MET A 309 -25.18 -33.70 -10.08
C MET A 309 -25.02 -32.78 -11.29
N GLU A 310 -26.05 -32.66 -12.15
CA GLU A 310 -26.04 -31.72 -13.28
C GLU A 310 -25.87 -30.27 -12.80
N ARG A 311 -26.50 -29.89 -11.67
CA ARG A 311 -26.32 -28.56 -11.08
C ARG A 311 -24.91 -28.34 -10.54
N LEU A 312 -24.31 -29.34 -9.87
CA LEU A 312 -22.94 -29.24 -9.36
C LEU A 312 -21.92 -29.10 -10.49
N LEU A 313 -22.08 -29.82 -11.60
CA LEU A 313 -21.21 -29.72 -12.78
C LEU A 313 -21.24 -28.34 -13.46
N LEU A 314 -22.32 -27.57 -13.29
CA LEU A 314 -22.39 -26.19 -13.77
C LEU A 314 -21.59 -25.23 -12.89
N LEU A 315 -21.39 -25.55 -11.61
CA LEU A 315 -20.69 -24.71 -10.64
C LEU A 315 -19.18 -25.02 -10.57
N MET A 316 -18.74 -26.15 -11.12
CA MET A 316 -17.33 -26.57 -11.12
C MET A 316 -16.55 -25.91 -12.27
N ASP A 317 -15.31 -25.51 -11.98
CA ASP A 317 -14.34 -25.11 -13.00
C ASP A 317 -13.86 -26.31 -13.83
N GLU A 318 -13.20 -26.02 -14.95
CA GLU A 318 -12.73 -27.04 -15.90
C GLU A 318 -11.74 -28.04 -15.26
N SER A 319 -10.84 -27.57 -14.40
CA SER A 319 -9.85 -28.41 -13.74
C SER A 319 -10.49 -29.45 -12.81
N ARG A 320 -11.58 -29.07 -12.12
CA ARG A 320 -12.33 -29.96 -11.23
C ARG A 320 -13.20 -30.94 -12.00
N VAL A 321 -13.81 -30.48 -13.09
CA VAL A 321 -14.51 -31.36 -14.03
C VAL A 321 -13.57 -32.41 -14.58
N GLU A 322 -12.33 -32.04 -14.95
CA GLU A 322 -11.31 -33.01 -15.38
C GLU A 322 -10.92 -33.98 -14.25
N MET A 323 -10.72 -33.48 -13.03
CA MET A 323 -10.32 -34.30 -11.89
C MET A 323 -11.38 -35.38 -11.58
N LEU A 324 -12.65 -34.98 -11.56
CA LEU A 324 -13.78 -35.88 -11.38
C LEU A 324 -13.93 -36.86 -12.57
N ALA A 325 -13.79 -36.37 -13.80
CA ALA A 325 -13.81 -37.22 -14.99
C ALA A 325 -12.72 -38.32 -14.93
N ARG A 326 -11.49 -37.95 -14.56
CA ARG A 326 -10.37 -38.89 -14.42
C ARG A 326 -10.63 -39.95 -13.35
N GLN A 327 -11.28 -39.59 -12.24
CA GLN A 327 -11.67 -40.53 -11.18
C GLN A 327 -12.62 -41.61 -11.69
N HIS A 328 -13.48 -41.28 -12.66
CA HIS A 328 -14.41 -42.22 -13.31
C HIS A 328 -13.88 -42.79 -14.63
N GLY A 329 -12.56 -42.76 -14.84
CA GLY A 329 -11.91 -43.38 -16.00
C GLY A 329 -12.10 -42.60 -17.32
N ILE A 330 -12.67 -41.40 -17.28
CA ILE A 330 -12.85 -40.54 -18.45
C ILE A 330 -11.57 -39.71 -18.63
N ARG A 331 -10.73 -40.12 -19.56
CA ARG A 331 -9.52 -39.39 -19.97
C ARG A 331 -9.76 -38.70 -21.31
N GLN A 332 -8.98 -37.64 -21.59
CA GLN A 332 -9.11 -36.80 -22.80
C GLN A 332 -9.37 -37.65 -24.05
N LYS A 333 -10.60 -37.59 -24.57
CA LYS A 333 -10.86 -37.80 -25.99
C LYS A 333 -10.95 -36.41 -26.60
N ARG A 334 -10.05 -36.13 -27.56
CA ARG A 334 -9.88 -34.79 -28.15
C ARG A 334 -11.07 -34.36 -29.01
N ASP A 335 -11.97 -35.25 -29.40
CA ASP A 335 -13.04 -34.90 -30.35
C ASP A 335 -14.43 -35.34 -29.84
N ASP A 336 -15.44 -34.51 -30.15
CA ASP A 336 -16.88 -34.54 -29.77
C ASP A 336 -17.33 -33.83 -28.48
N GLY A 337 -16.80 -32.62 -28.22
CA GLY A 337 -17.41 -31.63 -27.30
C GLY A 337 -16.84 -31.57 -25.88
N GLY A 338 -15.63 -32.09 -25.68
CA GLY A 338 -14.81 -31.89 -24.48
C GLY A 338 -15.20 -32.76 -23.28
N VAL A 339 -14.29 -32.81 -22.30
CA VAL A 339 -14.40 -33.66 -21.09
C VAL A 339 -15.70 -33.41 -20.33
N LYS A 340 -16.17 -32.16 -20.27
CA LYS A 340 -17.42 -31.79 -19.61
C LYS A 340 -18.65 -32.46 -20.25
N LYS A 341 -18.75 -32.45 -21.58
CA LYS A 341 -19.88 -33.07 -22.31
C LYS A 341 -19.86 -34.60 -22.15
N THR A 342 -18.69 -35.21 -22.24
CA THR A 342 -18.52 -36.66 -22.01
C THR A 342 -18.90 -37.04 -20.58
N LEU A 343 -18.47 -36.26 -19.59
CA LEU A 343 -18.85 -36.46 -18.18
C LEU A 343 -20.35 -36.29 -17.97
N SER A 344 -20.97 -35.25 -18.55
CA SER A 344 -22.43 -35.08 -18.50
C SER A 344 -23.20 -36.25 -19.12
N ALA A 345 -22.72 -36.79 -20.24
CA ALA A 345 -23.32 -37.98 -20.86
C ALA A 345 -23.17 -39.24 -20.00
N PHE A 346 -22.02 -39.39 -19.32
CA PHE A 346 -21.79 -40.46 -18.35
C PHE A 346 -22.75 -40.36 -17.16
N VAL A 347 -22.87 -39.17 -16.56
CA VAL A 347 -23.75 -38.89 -15.41
C VAL A 347 -25.20 -39.24 -15.72
N ARG A 348 -25.71 -38.93 -16.92
CA ARG A 348 -27.09 -39.28 -17.33
C ARG A 348 -27.34 -40.80 -17.39
N ARG A 349 -26.31 -41.59 -17.67
CA ARG A 349 -26.40 -43.06 -17.80
C ARG A 349 -26.07 -43.79 -16.49
N ALA A 350 -25.40 -43.13 -15.56
CA ALA A 350 -24.99 -43.71 -14.28
C ALA A 350 -26.18 -44.26 -13.46
N ASP A 351 -25.91 -45.28 -12.64
CA ASP A 351 -26.83 -45.82 -11.66
C ASP A 351 -26.82 -45.00 -10.36
N GLU A 352 -27.76 -45.26 -9.47
CA GLU A 352 -27.93 -44.50 -8.22
C GLU A 352 -26.68 -44.57 -7.33
N GLY A 353 -26.02 -45.73 -7.28
CA GLY A 353 -24.80 -45.93 -6.50
C GLY A 353 -23.62 -45.12 -7.03
N THR A 354 -23.45 -45.02 -8.35
CA THR A 354 -22.42 -44.18 -8.95
C THR A 354 -22.74 -42.70 -8.78
N LEU A 355 -23.99 -42.28 -9.02
CA LEU A 355 -24.40 -40.89 -8.81
C LEU A 355 -24.21 -40.43 -7.35
N SER A 356 -24.52 -41.30 -6.38
CA SER A 356 -24.34 -41.00 -4.95
C SER A 356 -22.86 -40.76 -4.61
N ARG A 357 -21.95 -41.61 -5.13
CA ARG A 357 -20.50 -41.44 -4.95
C ARG A 357 -19.99 -40.17 -5.63
N MET A 358 -20.41 -39.92 -6.86
CA MET A 358 -20.05 -38.71 -7.61
C MET A 358 -20.51 -37.43 -6.90
N LEU A 359 -21.69 -37.45 -6.27
CA LEU A 359 -22.23 -36.31 -5.53
C LEU A 359 -21.36 -35.97 -4.31
N VAL A 360 -20.90 -36.99 -3.59
CA VAL A 360 -19.93 -36.82 -2.49
C VAL A 360 -18.61 -36.24 -3.01
N GLU A 361 -18.03 -36.84 -4.05
CA GLU A 361 -16.78 -36.38 -4.65
C GLU A 361 -16.87 -34.93 -5.15
N ALA A 362 -17.94 -34.59 -5.85
CA ALA A 362 -18.17 -33.24 -6.37
C ALA A 362 -18.37 -32.21 -5.26
N SER A 363 -19.08 -32.55 -4.18
CA SER A 363 -19.27 -31.65 -3.04
C SER A 363 -17.95 -31.36 -2.32
N ILE A 364 -17.09 -32.36 -2.12
CA ILE A 364 -15.75 -32.19 -1.55
C ILE A 364 -14.89 -31.32 -2.47
N LEU A 365 -14.88 -31.60 -3.78
CA LEU A 365 -14.12 -30.81 -4.76
C LEU A 365 -14.56 -29.34 -4.80
N LEU A 366 -15.86 -29.06 -4.66
CA LEU A 366 -16.40 -27.71 -4.59
C LEU A 366 -16.09 -27.02 -3.26
N ALA A 367 -16.06 -27.74 -2.15
CA ALA A 367 -15.62 -27.18 -0.87
C ALA A 367 -14.15 -26.74 -0.95
N VAL A 368 -13.30 -27.58 -1.55
CA VAL A 368 -11.87 -27.31 -1.74
C VAL A 368 -11.60 -26.03 -2.54
N THR A 369 -12.50 -25.56 -3.40
CA THR A 369 -12.30 -24.28 -4.12
C THR A 369 -12.54 -23.05 -3.26
N ARG A 370 -13.27 -23.19 -2.15
CA ARG A 370 -13.65 -22.08 -1.27
C ARG A 370 -12.86 -22.04 0.05
N GLY A 371 -11.98 -23.02 0.29
CA GLY A 371 -11.24 -23.14 1.54
C GLY A 371 -9.90 -23.86 1.39
N ASN A 372 -9.27 -24.22 2.51
CA ASN A 372 -7.98 -24.90 2.52
C ASN A 372 -8.12 -26.36 2.06
N PRO A 373 -7.49 -26.77 0.94
CA PRO A 373 -7.64 -28.13 0.41
C PRO A 373 -7.26 -29.24 1.39
N THR A 374 -6.21 -29.04 2.18
CA THR A 374 -5.69 -30.05 3.11
C THR A 374 -6.65 -30.29 4.27
N VAL A 375 -7.23 -29.21 4.79
CA VAL A 375 -8.19 -29.29 5.90
C VAL A 375 -9.47 -29.99 5.44
N ILE A 376 -10.03 -29.55 4.32
CA ILE A 376 -11.29 -30.08 3.78
C ILE A 376 -11.18 -31.56 3.42
N LEU A 377 -10.06 -31.97 2.81
CA LEU A 377 -9.82 -33.39 2.51
C LEU A 377 -9.64 -34.23 3.78
N LYS A 378 -9.01 -33.69 4.84
CA LYS A 378 -8.84 -34.38 6.12
C LYS A 378 -10.18 -34.55 6.85
N GLU A 379 -11.01 -33.52 6.86
CA GLU A 379 -12.36 -33.57 7.41
C GLU A 379 -13.23 -34.60 6.68
N ALA A 380 -13.25 -34.57 5.35
CA ALA A 380 -13.98 -35.54 4.55
C ALA A 380 -13.46 -36.98 4.76
N ALA A 381 -12.14 -37.17 4.81
CA ALA A 381 -11.54 -38.47 5.09
C ALA A 381 -11.96 -39.02 6.46
N THR A 382 -12.09 -38.16 7.47
CA THR A 382 -12.58 -38.55 8.79
C THR A 382 -14.03 -39.04 8.74
N VAL A 383 -14.91 -38.33 8.04
CA VAL A 383 -16.34 -38.71 7.89
C VAL A 383 -16.49 -40.09 7.25
N TYR A 384 -15.69 -40.37 6.21
CA TYR A 384 -15.73 -41.64 5.48
C TYR A 384 -14.75 -42.69 6.01
N LYS A 385 -14.12 -42.45 7.17
CA LYS A 385 -13.16 -43.37 7.83
C LYS A 385 -12.00 -43.80 6.90
N VAL A 386 -11.52 -42.86 6.09
CA VAL A 386 -10.38 -43.02 5.19
C VAL A 386 -9.10 -42.53 5.88
N ASP A 387 -8.05 -43.34 5.88
CA ASP A 387 -6.75 -42.97 6.43
C ASP A 387 -5.96 -42.08 5.43
N ALA A 388 -6.18 -40.77 5.53
CA ALA A 388 -5.51 -39.78 4.69
C ALA A 388 -3.99 -39.72 4.91
N GLU A 389 -3.50 -40.06 6.11
CA GLU A 389 -2.07 -40.02 6.44
C GLU A 389 -1.33 -41.20 5.82
N ALA A 390 -1.93 -42.39 5.85
CA ALA A 390 -1.42 -43.56 5.12
C ALA A 390 -1.39 -43.30 3.62
N ILE A 391 -2.45 -42.71 3.04
CA ILE A 391 -2.48 -42.35 1.61
C ILE A 391 -1.38 -41.33 1.30
N THR A 392 -1.25 -40.27 2.10
CA THR A 392 -0.22 -39.24 1.92
C THR A 392 1.18 -39.82 1.95
N THR A 393 1.42 -40.75 2.88
CA THR A 393 2.72 -41.43 3.04
C THR A 393 3.04 -42.31 1.83
N LYS A 394 2.08 -43.10 1.36
CA LYS A 394 2.23 -43.93 0.15
C LYS A 394 2.52 -43.07 -1.07
N VAL A 395 1.78 -41.98 -1.26
CA VAL A 395 2.01 -41.06 -2.39
C VAL A 395 3.41 -40.44 -2.30
N LYS A 396 3.86 -39.98 -1.13
CA LYS A 396 5.23 -39.47 -0.95
C LYS A 396 6.29 -40.51 -1.31
N GLN A 397 6.09 -41.77 -0.92
CA GLN A 397 6.98 -42.88 -1.28
C GLN A 397 7.00 -43.15 -2.80
N GLU A 398 5.85 -43.13 -3.46
CA GLU A 398 5.75 -43.30 -4.92
C GLU A 398 6.47 -42.17 -5.69
N PHE A 399 6.31 -40.92 -5.25
CA PHE A 399 7.01 -39.79 -5.86
C PHE A 399 8.53 -39.86 -5.63
N ALA A 400 8.96 -40.23 -4.42
CA ALA A 400 10.37 -40.45 -4.13
C ALA A 400 10.97 -41.60 -4.96
N ALA A 401 10.21 -42.69 -5.19
CA ALA A 401 10.62 -43.80 -6.05
C ALA A 401 10.72 -43.37 -7.52
N LYS A 402 9.77 -42.57 -8.03
CA LYS A 402 9.81 -42.03 -9.41
C LYS A 402 10.98 -41.07 -9.63
N GLU A 403 11.29 -40.22 -8.65
CA GLU A 403 12.47 -39.35 -8.65
C GLU A 403 13.78 -40.14 -8.70
N LYS A 404 13.88 -41.21 -7.89
CA LYS A 404 15.04 -42.11 -7.91
C LYS A 404 15.17 -42.87 -9.23
N ALA A 405 14.07 -43.34 -9.81
CA ALA A 405 14.06 -44.01 -11.11
C ALA A 405 14.48 -43.09 -12.25
N LYS A 406 14.11 -41.79 -12.22
CA LYS A 406 14.57 -40.80 -13.20
C LYS A 406 16.06 -40.45 -13.08
N LYS A 407 16.65 -40.58 -11.88
CA LYS A 407 18.07 -40.31 -11.62
C LYS A 407 18.99 -41.50 -11.93
N THR A 408 18.43 -42.66 -12.30
CA THR A 408 19.21 -43.83 -12.72
C THR A 408 19.33 -43.82 -14.25
N PRO A 409 20.53 -43.72 -14.85
CA PRO A 409 20.67 -43.77 -16.29
C PRO A 409 20.25 -45.15 -16.81
N GLN A 410 19.41 -45.19 -17.84
CA GLN A 410 19.14 -46.41 -18.60
C GLN A 410 20.48 -46.91 -19.19
N PRO A 411 20.83 -48.21 -19.05
CA PRO A 411 22.06 -48.72 -19.66
C PRO A 411 21.93 -48.60 -21.18
N ALA A 412 22.89 -47.92 -21.81
CA ALA A 412 22.97 -47.82 -23.26
C ALA A 412 23.06 -49.22 -23.87
N THR A 413 22.03 -49.60 -24.63
CA THR A 413 22.08 -50.75 -25.54
C THR A 413 23.19 -50.48 -26.56
N LYS A 414 24.31 -51.20 -26.40
CA LYS A 414 25.42 -51.19 -27.36
C LYS A 414 24.91 -51.71 -28.71
N ALA A 415 24.89 -50.83 -29.70
CA ALA A 415 24.71 -51.18 -31.10
C ALA A 415 25.83 -52.13 -31.55
N VAL A 416 25.46 -53.34 -31.96
CA VAL A 416 26.33 -54.24 -32.71
C VAL A 416 26.44 -53.69 -34.13
N LYS A 417 27.64 -53.21 -34.49
CA LYS A 417 28.01 -52.93 -35.89
C LYS A 417 27.99 -54.25 -36.67
N LYS A 418 27.19 -54.32 -37.73
CA LYS A 418 27.41 -55.26 -38.83
C LYS A 418 28.07 -54.49 -39.98
N ALA A 419 29.22 -54.99 -40.39
CA ALA A 419 29.95 -54.56 -41.58
C ALA A 419 29.53 -55.40 -42.79
N ALA A 420 29.74 -54.82 -43.98
CA ALA A 420 29.43 -55.26 -45.34
C ALA A 420 27.98 -55.02 -45.78
#